data_AF-A0A166DRD2-F1
#
_entry.id   AF-A0A166DRD2-F1
#
_cell.length_a   1.000
_cell.length_b   1.000
_cell.length_c   1.000
_cell.angle_alpha   90.00
_cell.angle_beta   90.00
_cell.angle_gamma   90.00
#
_symmetry.space_group_name_H-M   'P 1'
#
loop_
_entity.id
_entity.type
_entity.pdbx_description
1 polymer ?
#
loop_
_entity_poly.entity_id
_entity_poly.type
_entity_poly.pdbx_seq_one_letter_code
_entity_poly.pdbx_strand_id
1 'polypeptide(L)'
;MPKFSGGRPSYLTNEQKDELREILVDKKSDYTINNVKKLIFEKYSIKYTYKQVWIIVRKQFGLNYTKPFPYYDGKPENSKELLKKTPKK
;
A
#
# COMPACT_ATOMS: atom_id res chain seq x y z
N MET A 1 36.56 2.67 -8.34
CA MET A 1 35.68 2.93 -9.50
C MET A 1 34.43 3.67 -9.03
N PRO A 2 34.12 4.88 -9.54
CA PRO A 2 32.88 5.56 -9.19
C PRO A 2 31.69 4.85 -9.85
N LYS A 3 30.65 4.50 -9.07
CA LYS A 3 29.42 3.87 -9.57
C LYS A 3 28.52 4.93 -10.23
N PHE A 4 28.71 5.17 -11.52
CA PHE A 4 27.85 6.04 -12.35
C PHE A 4 26.50 5.36 -12.64
N SER A 5 25.61 5.30 -11.65
CA SER A 5 24.22 4.90 -11.85
C SER A 5 23.30 6.13 -11.81
N GLY A 6 23.43 7.00 -12.81
CA GLY A 6 22.40 7.90 -13.38
C GLY A 6 21.51 8.82 -12.52
N GLY A 7 21.57 8.81 -11.20
CA GLY A 7 20.66 9.61 -10.38
C GLY A 7 20.83 9.50 -8.87
N ARG A 8 20.05 10.31 -8.15
CA ARG A 8 20.05 10.31 -6.69
C ARG A 8 19.49 8.97 -6.17
N PRO A 9 20.23 8.24 -5.33
CA PRO A 9 19.72 7.01 -4.73
C PRO A 9 18.50 7.31 -3.84
N SER A 10 17.64 6.30 -3.67
CA SER A 10 16.54 6.38 -2.69
C SER A 10 17.11 6.56 -1.29
N TYR A 11 16.42 7.34 -0.44
CA TYR A 11 16.79 7.44 0.99
C TYR A 11 16.61 6.11 1.74
N LEU A 12 15.61 5.30 1.34
CA LEU A 12 15.43 3.93 1.86
C LEU A 12 16.45 2.96 1.27
N THR A 13 17.10 2.19 2.14
CA THR A 13 17.91 1.02 1.79
C THR A 13 17.04 -0.11 1.24
N ASN A 14 17.65 -1.14 0.64
CA ASN A 14 16.90 -2.28 0.13
C ASN A 14 16.23 -3.08 1.26
N GLU A 15 16.93 -3.28 2.37
CA GLU A 15 16.39 -3.94 3.56
C GLU A 15 15.15 -3.19 4.11
N GLN A 16 15.24 -1.87 4.24
CA GLN A 16 14.11 -1.04 4.70
C GLN A 16 12.92 -1.09 3.74
N LYS A 17 13.16 -1.27 2.45
CA LYS A 17 12.11 -1.42 1.44
C LYS A 17 11.41 -2.77 1.55
N ASP A 18 12.14 -3.84 1.79
CA ASP A 18 11.57 -5.17 1.95
C ASP A 18 10.72 -5.23 3.22
N GLU A 19 11.22 -4.71 4.34
CA GLU A 19 10.44 -4.57 5.58
C GLU A 19 9.17 -3.73 5.39
N LEU A 20 9.29 -2.59 4.68
CA LEU A 20 8.14 -1.73 4.42
C LEU A 20 7.12 -2.46 3.54
N ARG A 21 7.58 -3.24 2.55
CA ARG A 21 6.69 -4.03 1.69
C ARG A 21 5.93 -5.08 2.49
N GLU A 22 6.58 -5.78 3.41
CA GLU A 22 5.92 -6.78 4.26
C GLU A 22 4.81 -6.15 5.11
N ILE A 23 5.09 -5.00 5.75
CA ILE A 23 4.09 -4.25 6.52
C ILE A 23 2.90 -3.84 5.64
N LEU A 24 3.18 -3.38 4.43
CA LEU A 24 2.17 -2.90 3.49
C LEU A 24 1.32 -4.00 2.85
N VAL A 25 1.84 -5.22 2.77
CA VAL A 25 1.16 -6.40 2.22
C VAL A 25 0.27 -7.08 3.27
N ASP A 26 0.53 -6.87 4.56
CA ASP A 26 -0.29 -7.44 5.62
C ASP A 26 -1.75 -6.98 5.48
N LYS A 27 -2.65 -7.97 5.35
CA LYS A 27 -4.04 -7.82 4.85
C LYS A 27 -4.96 -7.08 5.83
N LYS A 28 -4.46 -6.70 7.01
CA LYS A 28 -5.27 -6.15 8.09
C LYS A 28 -5.48 -4.64 8.02
N SER A 29 -4.74 -3.94 7.16
CA SER A 29 -4.71 -2.47 7.17
C SER A 29 -4.77 -1.84 5.78
N ASP A 30 -5.84 -1.09 5.53
CA ASP A 30 -5.99 -0.25 4.34
C ASP A 30 -5.08 0.99 4.47
N TYR A 31 -3.84 0.88 3.98
CA TYR A 31 -2.93 2.02 3.97
C TYR A 31 -3.27 2.99 2.83
N THR A 32 -3.50 4.26 3.16
CA THR A 32 -3.42 5.34 2.16
C THR A 32 -1.98 5.78 1.97
N ILE A 33 -1.64 6.41 0.84
CA ILE A 33 -0.29 6.94 0.59
C ILE A 33 0.16 7.94 1.68
N ASN A 34 -0.79 8.68 2.26
CA ASN A 34 -0.50 9.56 3.40
C ASN A 34 -0.16 8.76 4.67
N ASN A 35 -0.82 7.63 4.91
CA ASN A 35 -0.48 6.74 6.02
C ASN A 35 0.91 6.12 5.80
N VAL A 36 1.23 5.67 4.57
CA VAL A 36 2.57 5.17 4.24
C VAL A 36 3.64 6.24 4.45
N LYS A 37 3.36 7.49 4.06
CA LYS A 37 4.26 8.62 4.29
C LYS A 37 4.55 8.83 5.78
N LYS A 38 3.51 8.81 6.63
CA LYS A 38 3.66 8.92 8.09
C LYS A 38 4.47 7.75 8.65
N LEU A 39 4.16 6.54 8.22
CA LEU A 39 4.85 5.32 8.64
C LEU A 39 6.35 5.35 8.30
N ILE A 40 6.72 5.80 7.11
CA ILE A 40 8.14 5.96 6.73
C ILE A 40 8.82 7.00 7.62
N PHE A 41 8.14 8.09 7.94
CA PHE A 41 8.68 9.12 8.81
C PHE A 41 8.86 8.63 10.25
N GLU A 42 7.88 7.91 10.80
CA GLU A 42 7.93 7.39 12.16
C GLU A 42 8.97 6.28 12.32
N LYS A 43 9.06 5.37 11.35
CA LYS A 43 9.94 4.19 11.45
C LYS A 43 11.39 4.48 11.06
N TYR A 44 11.60 5.33 10.06
CA TYR A 44 12.93 5.56 9.49
C TYR A 44 13.40 7.02 9.61
N SER A 45 12.58 7.93 10.15
CA SER A 45 12.89 9.38 10.21
C SER A 45 13.16 10.02 8.85
N ILE A 46 12.69 9.41 7.76
CA ILE A 46 12.87 9.89 6.39
C ILE A 46 11.63 10.67 5.96
N LYS A 47 11.83 11.91 5.50
CA LYS A 47 10.75 12.74 4.94
C LYS A 47 10.69 12.58 3.42
N TYR A 48 9.59 12.00 2.95
CA TYR A 48 9.27 11.94 1.53
C TYR A 48 8.10 12.85 1.15
N THR A 49 8.10 13.32 -0.09
CA THR A 49 6.92 13.91 -0.73
C THR A 49 5.89 12.84 -1.08
N TYR A 50 4.62 13.24 -1.23
CA TYR A 50 3.56 12.33 -1.66
C TYR A 50 3.89 11.58 -2.95
N LYS A 51 4.46 12.30 -3.94
CA LYS A 51 4.86 11.73 -5.24
C LYS A 51 5.95 10.66 -5.08
N GLN A 52 6.92 10.87 -4.20
CA GLN A 52 7.99 9.88 -3.95
C GLN A 52 7.42 8.61 -3.32
N VAL A 53 6.56 8.75 -2.30
CA VAL A 53 5.89 7.59 -1.69
C VAL A 53 5.03 6.86 -2.71
N TRP A 54 4.28 7.57 -3.55
CA TRP A 54 3.49 6.98 -4.63
C TRP A 54 4.36 6.18 -5.61
N ILE A 55 5.53 6.71 -6.01
CA ILE A 55 6.47 6.02 -6.90
C ILE A 55 7.01 4.75 -6.23
N ILE A 56 7.43 4.83 -4.97
CA ILE A 56 7.94 3.69 -4.22
C ILE A 56 6.86 2.59 -4.17
N VAL A 57 5.67 2.97 -3.72
CA VAL A 57 4.57 2.04 -3.51
C VAL A 57 4.07 1.40 -4.82
N ARG A 58 3.81 2.20 -5.86
CA ARG A 58 3.27 1.68 -7.13
C ARG A 58 4.33 1.08 -8.03
N LYS A 59 5.47 1.76 -8.20
CA LYS A 59 6.49 1.32 -9.18
C LYS A 59 7.49 0.32 -8.59
N GLN A 60 7.84 0.43 -7.31
CA GLN A 60 8.81 -0.48 -6.70
C GLN A 60 8.12 -1.70 -6.08
N PHE A 61 7.01 -1.52 -5.37
CA PHE A 61 6.31 -2.64 -4.73
C PHE A 61 5.18 -3.25 -5.57
N GLY A 62 4.74 -2.58 -6.64
CA GLY A 62 3.63 -3.05 -7.47
C GLY A 62 2.27 -3.00 -6.76
N LEU A 63 2.15 -2.26 -5.65
CA LEU A 63 0.94 -2.22 -4.85
C LEU A 63 -0.05 -1.21 -5.43
N ASN A 64 -1.22 -1.71 -5.82
CA ASN A 64 -2.30 -0.89 -6.37
C ASN A 64 -3.18 -0.34 -5.25
N TYR A 65 -2.70 0.72 -4.58
CA TYR A 65 -3.56 1.56 -3.75
C TYR A 65 -4.43 2.42 -4.66
N THR A 66 -5.51 1.84 -5.14
CA THR A 66 -6.68 2.58 -5.64
C THR A 66 -7.60 2.86 -4.44
N LYS A 67 -8.65 3.65 -4.63
CA LYS A 67 -9.60 4.02 -3.56
C LYS A 67 -10.00 2.76 -2.78
N PRO A 68 -9.84 2.71 -1.43
CA PRO A 68 -10.27 1.55 -0.66
C PRO A 68 -11.74 1.30 -0.96
N PHE A 69 -12.10 0.03 -1.16
CA PHE A 69 -13.49 -0.32 -1.43
C PHE A 69 -14.30 0.08 -0.20
N PRO A 70 -15.37 0.89 -0.33
CA PRO A 70 -16.13 1.33 0.82
C PRO A 70 -16.68 0.11 1.56
N TYR A 71 -16.25 -0.07 2.80
CA TYR A 71 -16.81 -1.08 3.69
C TYR A 71 -18.10 -0.52 4.30
N TYR A 72 -19.21 -1.24 4.13
CA TYR A 72 -20.50 -0.87 4.70
C TYR A 72 -20.72 -1.67 5.97
N ASP A 73 -20.67 -1.02 7.14
CA ASP A 73 -20.83 -1.68 8.44
C ASP A 73 -22.23 -2.28 8.65
N GLY A 74 -23.23 -1.79 7.92
CA GLY A 74 -24.61 -2.34 7.93
C GLY A 74 -24.80 -3.60 7.10
N LYS A 75 -23.72 -4.24 6.62
CA LYS A 75 -23.83 -5.43 5.79
C LYS A 75 -24.18 -6.65 6.67
N PRO A 76 -25.32 -7.33 6.45
CA PRO A 76 -25.60 -8.56 7.16
C PRO A 76 -24.53 -9.61 6.83
N GLU A 77 -24.16 -10.39 7.84
CA GLU A 77 -23.12 -11.41 7.74
C GLU A 77 -23.42 -12.42 6.62
N ASN A 78 -24.72 -12.70 6.41
CA ASN A 78 -25.20 -13.58 5.34
C ASN A 78 -25.56 -12.89 4.01
N SER A 79 -25.01 -11.70 3.76
CA SER A 79 -25.26 -10.92 2.53
C SER A 79 -24.92 -11.67 1.25
N LYS A 80 -23.89 -12.53 1.23
CA LYS A 80 -23.48 -13.28 0.04
C LYS A 80 -24.48 -14.36 -0.37
N GLU A 81 -25.15 -15.01 0.58
CA GLU A 81 -26.14 -16.03 0.27
C GLU A 81 -27.47 -15.41 -0.15
N LEU A 82 -27.88 -14.32 0.51
CA LEU A 82 -29.10 -13.57 0.16
C LEU A 82 -29.07 -13.00 -1.26
N LEU A 83 -27.88 -12.65 -1.78
CA LEU A 83 -27.71 -12.03 -3.09
C LEU A 83 -27.57 -13.05 -4.23
N LYS A 84 -27.45 -14.36 -3.93
CA LYS A 84 -27.46 -15.39 -4.98
C LYS A 84 -28.86 -15.46 -5.57
N LYS A 85 -29.00 -15.05 -6.84
CA LYS A 85 -30.24 -15.27 -7.59
C LYS A 85 -30.42 -16.77 -7.80
N THR A 86 -31.40 -17.36 -7.12
CA THR A 86 -31.91 -18.67 -7.52
C THR A 86 -32.61 -18.51 -8.87
N PRO A 87 -32.22 -19.25 -9.92
CA PRO A 87 -32.97 -19.25 -11.17
C PRO A 87 -34.38 -19.75 -10.88
N LYS A 88 -35.40 -18.95 -11.22
CA LYS A 88 -36.79 -19.42 -11.16
C LYS A 88 -36.93 -20.52 -12.20
N LYS A 89 -37.34 -21.71 -11.73
CA LYS A 89 -37.62 -22.88 -12.56
C LYS A 89 -39.02 -22.77 -13.15
#